data_AF-A0A0F9WF34-F1
#
_entry.id   AF-A0A0F9WF34-F1
#
_cell.length_a   1.000
_cell.length_b   1.000
_cell.length_c   1.000
_cell.angle_alpha   90.00
_cell.angle_beta   90.00
_cell.angle_gamma   90.00
#
_symmetry.space_group_name_H-M   'P 1'
#
loop_
_entity.id
_entity.type
_entity.pdbx_description
1 polymer ?
#
loop_
_entity_poly.entity_id
_entity_poly.type
_entity_poly.pdbx_seq_one_letter_code
_entity_poly.pdbx_strand_id
1 'polypeptide(L)'
;MTNQQVAQAWANGQAGASAHMHTDGRTIHSYELCIGEWRNNVPVVFNYTAREQVTVGGHAVPSEGFYRVTTSGHVRIARKVAGFAVK
;
A
#
# COMPACT_ATOMS: atom_id res chain seq x y z
N MET A 1 -14.32 -8.66 -3.52
CA MET A 1 -13.37 -9.07 -2.46
C MET A 1 -13.42 -8.08 -1.31
N THR A 2 -12.99 -8.45 -0.11
CA THR A 2 -12.71 -7.48 0.97
C THR A 2 -11.40 -6.73 0.67
N ASN A 3 -11.18 -5.56 1.28
CA ASN A 3 -9.94 -4.80 1.11
C ASN A 3 -8.69 -5.61 1.52
N GLN A 4 -8.83 -6.47 2.52
CA GLN A 4 -7.76 -7.37 2.95
C GLN A 4 -7.45 -8.43 1.89
N GLN A 5 -8.47 -8.99 1.23
CA GLN A 5 -8.28 -9.93 0.12
C GLN A 5 -7.64 -9.25 -1.10
N VAL A 6 -7.96 -7.99 -1.39
CA VAL A 6 -7.32 -7.22 -2.47
C VAL A 6 -5.83 -7.01 -2.17
N ALA A 7 -5.49 -6.64 -0.93
CA ALA A 7 -4.09 -6.51 -0.52
C ALA A 7 -3.33 -7.85 -0.61
N GLN A 8 -4.00 -8.96 -0.28
CA GLN A 8 -3.42 -10.31 -0.41
C GLN A 8 -3.21 -10.69 -1.89
N ALA A 9 -4.17 -10.38 -2.75
CA ALA A 9 -4.04 -10.59 -4.19
C ALA A 9 -2.82 -9.83 -4.74
N TRP A 10 -2.67 -8.55 -4.39
CA TRP A 10 -1.51 -7.74 -4.77
C TRP A 10 -0.18 -8.34 -4.29
N ALA A 11 -0.10 -8.78 -3.03
CA ALA A 11 1.09 -9.41 -2.47
C ALA A 11 1.43 -10.74 -3.16
N ASN A 12 0.45 -11.42 -3.75
CA ASN A 12 0.62 -12.66 -4.51
C ASN A 12 0.84 -12.41 -6.02
N GLY A 13 0.89 -11.15 -6.48
CA GLY A 13 0.99 -10.83 -7.90
C GLY A 13 -0.30 -11.11 -8.70
N GLN A 14 -1.44 -11.18 -8.01
CA GLN A 14 -2.75 -11.49 -8.59
C GLN A 14 -3.63 -10.25 -8.66
N ALA A 15 -4.45 -10.16 -9.71
CA ALA A 15 -5.45 -9.11 -9.83
C ALA A 15 -6.61 -9.32 -8.85
N GLY A 16 -7.20 -8.24 -8.37
CA GLY A 16 -8.33 -8.28 -7.45
C GLY A 16 -8.95 -6.91 -7.20
N ALA A 17 -10.25 -6.87 -6.89
CA ALA A 17 -10.95 -5.61 -6.64
C ALA A 17 -12.03 -5.71 -5.56
N SER A 18 -12.25 -4.58 -4.90
CA SER A 18 -13.35 -4.25 -3.99
C SER A 18 -13.98 -2.92 -4.42
N ALA A 19 -15.00 -2.46 -3.69
CA ALA A 19 -15.64 -1.17 -3.96
C ALA A 19 -14.69 0.05 -3.86
N HIS A 20 -13.59 -0.07 -3.10
CA HIS A 20 -12.71 1.07 -2.79
C HIS A 20 -11.22 0.75 -2.92
N MET A 21 -10.84 -0.48 -3.25
CA MET A 21 -9.46 -0.87 -3.51
C MET A 21 -9.41 -1.80 -4.71
N HIS A 22 -8.39 -1.68 -5.53
CA HIS A 22 -8.16 -2.59 -6.64
C HIS A 22 -6.67 -2.76 -6.92
N THR A 23 -6.31 -3.90 -7.52
CA THR A 23 -4.96 -4.23 -7.93
C THR A 23 -4.99 -5.03 -9.22
N ASP A 24 -3.98 -4.82 -10.05
CA ASP A 24 -3.67 -5.63 -11.25
C ASP A 24 -2.61 -6.70 -10.95
N GLY A 25 -2.21 -6.85 -9.68
CA GLY A 25 -1.09 -7.71 -9.24
C GLY A 25 0.27 -7.01 -9.25
N ARG A 26 0.41 -5.84 -9.88
CA ARG A 26 1.67 -5.05 -9.91
C ARG A 26 1.56 -3.75 -9.14
N THR A 27 0.42 -3.10 -9.21
CA THR A 27 0.07 -1.87 -8.49
C THR A 27 -1.19 -2.09 -7.66
N ILE A 28 -1.31 -1.38 -6.55
CA ILE A 28 -2.51 -1.40 -5.70
C ILE A 28 -3.00 0.02 -5.48
N HIS A 29 -4.29 0.21 -5.66
CA HIS A 29 -4.95 1.50 -5.63
C HIS A 29 -6.05 1.52 -4.56
N SER A 30 -6.24 2.68 -3.94
CA SER A 30 -7.35 3.02 -3.08
C SER A 30 -8.18 4.09 -3.79
N TYR A 31 -9.39 3.76 -4.22
CA TYR A 31 -10.12 4.51 -5.25
C TYR A 31 -9.20 4.68 -6.48
N GLU A 32 -9.00 5.90 -6.96
CA GLU A 32 -8.11 6.22 -8.08
C GLU A 32 -6.65 6.53 -7.66
N LEU A 33 -6.34 6.41 -6.36
CA LEU A 33 -5.02 6.73 -5.83
C LEU A 33 -4.16 5.46 -5.75
N CYS A 34 -3.03 5.42 -6.47
CA CYS A 34 -2.04 4.37 -6.32
C CYS A 34 -1.41 4.45 -4.92
N ILE A 35 -1.61 3.41 -4.10
CA ILE A 35 -1.09 3.29 -2.73
C ILE A 35 0.12 2.36 -2.61
N GLY A 36 0.49 1.65 -3.67
CA GLY A 36 1.69 0.84 -3.68
C GLY A 36 1.93 0.15 -5.02
N GLU A 37 3.16 -0.28 -5.24
CA GLU A 37 3.58 -0.97 -6.46
C GLU A 37 4.78 -1.89 -6.23
N TRP A 38 4.99 -2.83 -7.14
CA TRP A 38 6.20 -3.65 -7.20
C TRP A 38 7.32 -2.94 -7.97
N ARG A 39 8.43 -2.62 -7.29
CA ARG A 39 9.66 -2.07 -7.91
C ARG A 39 10.79 -3.08 -7.77
N ASN A 40 11.38 -3.52 -8.89
CA ASN A 40 12.47 -4.50 -8.88
C ASN A 40 12.17 -5.76 -8.04
N ASN A 41 10.96 -6.29 -8.15
CA ASN A 41 10.48 -7.43 -7.37
C ASN A 41 10.43 -7.21 -5.84
N VAL A 42 10.38 -5.94 -5.42
CA VAL A 42 10.15 -5.53 -4.02
C VAL A 42 8.82 -4.77 -3.95
N PRO A 43 7.88 -5.16 -3.06
CA PRO A 43 6.64 -4.42 -2.87
C PRO A 43 6.91 -3.13 -2.11
N VAL A 44 6.58 -1.99 -2.72
CA VAL A 44 6.71 -0.65 -2.15
C VAL A 44 5.31 -0.12 -1.86
N VAL A 45 5.01 0.14 -0.59
CA VAL A 45 3.77 0.81 -0.19
C VAL A 45 4.07 2.29 0.02
N PHE A 46 3.34 3.15 -0.68
CA PHE A 46 3.49 4.59 -0.54
C PHE A 46 2.85 5.08 0.76
N ASN A 47 3.61 5.85 1.52
CA ASN A 47 3.16 6.35 2.81
C ASN A 47 2.49 7.73 2.65
N TYR A 48 1.24 7.72 2.20
CA TYR A 48 0.41 8.94 2.15
C TYR A 48 -0.14 9.37 3.52
N THR A 49 0.19 8.65 4.60
CA THR A 49 -0.31 8.90 5.97
C THR A 49 0.70 9.57 6.88
N ALA A 50 1.96 9.63 6.44
CA ALA A 50 2.98 10.38 7.12
C ALA A 50 2.56 11.86 7.18
N ARG A 51 2.71 12.49 8.35
CA ARG A 51 2.75 13.95 8.51
C ARG A 51 4.18 14.49 8.55
N GLU A 52 5.12 13.59 8.80
CA GLU A 52 6.56 13.83 8.94
C GLU A 52 7.30 12.69 8.25
N GLN A 53 8.50 12.94 7.75
CA GLN A 53 9.38 11.92 7.16
C GLN A 53 9.54 10.75 8.14
N VAL A 54 9.11 9.55 7.75
CA VAL A 54 9.17 8.38 8.64
C VAL A 54 10.29 7.47 8.18
N THR A 55 11.24 7.17 9.06
CA THR A 55 12.29 6.18 8.77
C THR A 55 11.75 4.80 9.08
N VAL A 56 11.52 3.99 8.05
CA VAL A 56 11.13 2.58 8.19
C VAL A 56 12.32 1.76 7.74
N GLY A 57 12.96 1.09 8.69
CA GLY A 57 14.08 0.22 8.39
C GLY A 57 15.33 0.94 7.87
N GLY A 58 15.73 2.03 8.52
CA GLY A 58 16.86 2.86 8.09
C GLY A 58 16.65 3.68 6.80
N HIS A 59 15.53 3.51 6.09
CA HIS A 59 15.19 4.26 4.88
C HIS A 59 14.20 5.39 5.17
N ALA A 60 14.56 6.62 4.81
CA ALA A 60 13.68 7.78 4.94
C ALA A 60 12.56 7.71 3.91
N VAL A 61 11.31 7.60 4.38
CA VAL A 61 10.12 7.63 3.53
C VAL A 61 9.55 9.05 3.53
N PRO A 62 9.58 9.78 2.39
CA PRO A 62 9.02 11.11 2.28
C PRO A 62 7.50 11.09 2.49
N SER A 63 7.00 12.16 3.10
CA SER A 63 5.61 12.33 3.52
C SER A 63 4.82 13.07 2.43
N GLU A 64 3.96 12.35 1.71
CA GLU A 64 3.08 12.92 0.66
C GLU A 64 1.72 13.41 1.20
N GLY A 65 1.55 13.46 2.54
CA GLY A 65 0.56 14.26 3.25
C GLY A 65 -0.89 14.27 2.72
N PHE A 66 -1.64 13.16 2.87
CA PHE A 66 -3.10 13.18 2.65
C PHE A 66 -3.92 12.94 3.93
N TYR A 67 -4.97 13.75 4.10
CA TYR A 67 -5.80 13.90 5.31
C TYR A 67 -6.93 12.85 5.48
N ARG A 68 -7.21 12.00 4.48
CA ARG A 68 -8.39 11.09 4.52
C ARG A 68 -8.15 9.80 5.32
N VAL A 69 -8.97 9.62 6.35
CA VAL A 69 -8.99 8.48 7.31
C VAL A 69 -9.19 7.11 6.62
N THR A 70 -9.84 7.08 5.46
CA THR A 70 -10.07 5.84 4.70
C THR A 70 -8.83 5.37 3.95
N THR A 71 -8.13 6.30 3.29
CA THR A 71 -6.85 6.02 2.63
C THR A 71 -5.81 5.54 3.64
N SER A 72 -5.79 6.11 4.85
CA SER A 72 -4.89 5.65 5.91
C SER A 72 -5.19 4.24 6.40
N GLY A 73 -6.48 3.86 6.48
CA GLY A 73 -6.91 2.49 6.72
C GLY A 73 -6.42 1.51 5.64
N HIS A 74 -6.53 1.87 4.36
CA HIS A 74 -6.10 1.04 3.24
C HIS A 74 -4.58 0.87 3.18
N VAL A 75 -3.80 1.95 3.39
CA VAL A 75 -2.34 1.90 3.49
C VAL A 75 -1.90 0.99 4.64
N ARG A 76 -2.57 1.06 5.80
CA ARG A 76 -2.27 0.18 6.94
C ARG A 76 -2.51 -1.30 6.63
N ILE A 77 -3.57 -1.62 5.88
CA ILE A 77 -3.86 -3.00 5.44
C ILE A 77 -2.77 -3.46 4.46
N ALA A 78 -2.44 -2.64 3.46
CA ALA A 78 -1.38 -2.95 2.49
C ALA A 78 -0.03 -3.19 3.17
N ARG A 79 0.38 -2.34 4.14
CA ARG A 79 1.61 -2.53 4.92
C ARG A 79 1.64 -3.83 5.73
N LYS A 80 0.51 -4.22 6.31
CA LYS A 80 0.43 -5.47 7.10
C LYS A 80 0.59 -6.70 6.22
N VAL A 81 0.02 -6.67 5.01
CA VAL A 81 0.02 -7.81 4.11
C VAL A 81 1.32 -7.89 3.32
N ALA A 82 1.85 -6.75 2.86
CA ALA A 82 3.12 -6.67 2.14
C ALA A 82 4.37 -6.76 3.05
N GLY A 83 4.23 -7.18 4.31
CA GLY A 83 5.26 -7.24 5.35
C GLY A 83 6.45 -8.19 5.08
N PHE A 84 7.09 -8.09 3.91
CA PHE A 84 8.46 -8.52 3.68
C PHE A 84 9.41 -7.43 4.19
N ALA A 85 9.91 -7.67 5.41
CA ALA A 85 11.04 -7.04 6.07
C ALA A 85 11.03 -5.49 6.16
N VAL A 86 10.53 -4.98 7.29
CA VAL A 86 11.16 -3.81 7.91
C VAL A 86 12.49 -4.32 8.48
N LYS A 87 13.59 -4.10 7.75
CA LYS A 87 14.95 -4.07 8.31
C LYS A 87 15.40 -2.65 8.26
#